data_AF-A0A2V6M785-F1
#
_entry.id   AF-A0A2V6M785-F1
#
_cell.length_a   1.000
_cell.length_b   1.000
_cell.length_c   1.000
_cell.angle_alpha   90.00
_cell.angle_beta   90.00
_cell.angle_gamma   90.00
#
_symmetry.space_group_name_H-M   'P 1'
#
loop_
_entity.id
_entity.type
_entity.pdbx_description
1 polymer ?
#
loop_
_entity_poly.entity_id
_entity_poly.type
_entity_poly.pdbx_seq_one_letter_code
_entity_poly.pdbx_strand_id
1 'polypeptide(L)'
;MTLDLTRAGPPFVTDDPEPPPPGGWEINIPFILERTPGRTEMDAPLFDLNYGLPNVQLKLEIPIAIAHNDGDGTRAGAGDLLIGVK
;
A
#
# COMPACT_ATOMS: atom_id res chain seq x y z
N MET A 1 21.19 26.04 32.44
CA MET A 1 20.24 24.92 32.25
C MET A 1 19.44 25.26 31.00
N THR A 2 19.83 24.69 29.86
CA THR A 2 19.18 24.94 28.56
C THR A 2 18.19 23.80 28.34
N LEU A 3 16.90 24.14 28.22
CA LEU A 3 15.87 23.16 27.89
C LEU A 3 15.89 22.93 26.38
N ASP A 4 16.38 21.76 25.96
CA ASP A 4 16.16 21.25 24.60
C ASP A 4 14.71 20.80 24.48
N LEU A 5 13.89 21.65 23.87
CA LEU A 5 12.55 21.27 23.41
C LEU A 5 12.71 20.51 22.09
N THR A 6 12.80 19.18 22.15
CA THR A 6 12.65 18.34 20.96
C THR A 6 11.22 18.48 20.46
N ARG A 7 11.02 19.40 19.50
CA ARG A 7 9.78 19.49 18.75
C ARG A 7 9.70 18.26 17.85
N ALA A 8 8.82 17.32 18.21
CA ALA A 8 8.34 16.35 17.23
C ALA A 8 7.89 17.16 16.00
N GLY A 9 8.25 16.70 14.81
CA GLY A 9 7.92 17.37 13.55
C GLY A 9 6.43 17.73 13.49
N PRO A 10 6.02 18.65 12.60
CA PRO A 10 4.60 18.92 12.38
C PRO A 10 3.81 17.60 12.24
N PRO A 11 2.52 17.56 12.63
CA PRO A 11 1.68 16.37 12.51
C PRO A 11 1.92 15.71 11.15
N PHE A 12 1.99 14.38 11.12
CA PHE A 12 2.12 13.64 9.87
C PHE A 12 0.81 13.82 9.09
N VAL A 13 0.74 14.93 8.33
CA VAL A 13 -0.32 15.22 7.39
C VAL A 13 0.01 14.39 6.16
N THR A 14 -0.60 13.21 6.07
CA THR A 14 -0.70 12.51 4.80
C THR A 14 -1.72 13.26 3.96
N ASP A 15 -1.44 13.40 2.66
CA ASP A 15 -2.40 13.96 1.69
C ASP A 15 -3.42 12.87 1.31
N ASP A 16 -3.80 12.01 2.27
CA ASP A 16 -4.63 10.85 2.02
C ASP A 16 -6.01 11.34 1.55
N PRO A 17 -6.46 10.95 0.35
CA PRO A 17 -7.71 11.42 -0.19
C PRO A 17 -8.89 11.04 0.71
N GLU A 18 -9.87 11.94 0.81
CA GLU A 18 -11.17 11.61 1.39
C GLU A 18 -11.81 10.43 0.62
N PRO A 19 -12.72 9.65 1.25
CA PRO A 19 -13.42 8.57 0.56
C PRO A 19 -13.99 9.03 -0.79
N PRO A 20 -13.95 8.18 -1.84
CA PRO A 20 -14.56 8.50 -3.11
C PRO A 20 -16.02 8.90 -2.89
N PRO A 21 -16.54 9.93 -3.59
CA PRO A 21 -17.95 10.26 -3.50
C PRO A 21 -18.80 9.05 -3.88
N PRO A 22 -20.05 8.94 -3.40
CA PRO A 22 -20.93 7.84 -3.75
C PRO A 22 -21.02 7.62 -5.26
N GLY A 23 -20.77 6.38 -5.69
CA GLY A 23 -20.71 5.96 -7.09
C GLY A 23 -19.36 6.22 -7.78
N GLY A 24 -18.37 6.79 -7.08
CA GLY A 24 -17.05 7.13 -7.61
C GLY A 24 -16.05 5.98 -7.52
N TRP A 25 -15.14 5.91 -8.50
CA TRP A 25 -14.00 4.99 -8.53
C TRP A 25 -12.71 5.72 -8.17
N GLU A 26 -11.86 5.07 -7.38
CA GLU A 26 -10.44 5.37 -7.25
C GLU A 26 -9.62 4.11 -7.58
N ILE A 27 -8.57 4.28 -8.39
CA ILE A 27 -7.70 3.19 -8.86
C ILE A 27 -6.26 3.60 -8.62
N ASN A 28 -5.59 2.89 -7.72
CA ASN A 28 -4.17 3.06 -7.45
C ASN A 28 -3.40 1.82 -7.93
N ILE A 29 -2.21 2.04 -8.51
CA ILE A 29 -1.32 0.95 -8.96
C ILE A 29 0.08 1.15 -8.37
N PRO A 30 0.23 1.04 -7.04
CA PRO A 30 1.54 1.11 -6.40
C PRO A 30 2.38 -0.15 -6.67
N PHE A 31 3.64 -0.06 -6.26
CA PHE A 31 4.46 -1.21 -5.97
C PHE A 31 4.97 -1.10 -4.53
N ILE A 32 5.09 -2.24 -3.85
CA ILE A 32 5.78 -2.37 -2.56
C ILE A 32 7.08 -3.11 -2.83
N LEU A 33 8.18 -2.66 -2.21
CA LEU A 33 9.50 -3.28 -2.34
C LEU A 33 10.13 -3.37 -0.95
N GLU A 34 10.45 -4.59 -0.53
CA GLU A 34 11.32 -4.85 0.61
C GLU A 34 12.61 -5.50 0.13
N ARG A 35 13.75 -4.99 0.59
CA ARG A 35 15.07 -5.52 0.24
C ARG A 35 15.92 -5.71 1.49
N THR A 36 16.41 -6.93 1.65
CA THR A 36 17.41 -7.32 2.64
C THR A 36 18.61 -7.94 1.93
N PRO A 37 19.78 -8.12 2.58
CA PRO A 37 20.91 -8.77 1.93
C PRO A 37 20.55 -10.16 1.39
N GLY A 38 20.70 -10.36 0.09
CA GLY A 38 20.41 -11.63 -0.59
C GLY A 38 18.93 -11.94 -0.86
N ARG A 39 17.99 -11.06 -0.48
CA ARG A 39 16.56 -11.26 -0.67
C ARG A 39 15.83 -9.97 -1.07
N THR A 40 14.92 -10.08 -2.03
CA THR A 40 14.01 -9.00 -2.45
C THR A 40 12.60 -9.54 -2.54
N GLU A 41 11.65 -8.83 -1.95
CA GLU A 41 10.21 -9.08 -2.06
C GLU A 41 9.51 -7.86 -2.63
N MET A 42 8.50 -8.11 -3.47
CA MET A 42 7.69 -7.06 -4.04
C MET A 42 6.24 -7.49 -4.19
N ASP A 43 5.33 -6.52 -4.07
CA ASP A 43 4.00 -6.58 -4.66
C ASP A 43 3.98 -5.58 -5.81
N ALA A 44 4.06 -6.06 -7.06
CA ALA A 44 4.27 -5.19 -8.21
C ALA A 44 3.75 -5.80 -9.54
N PRO A 45 2.69 -5.23 -10.16
CA PRO A 45 1.84 -4.17 -9.61
C PRO A 45 0.96 -4.69 -8.45
N LEU A 46 0.66 -3.81 -7.50
CA LEU A 46 -0.47 -3.97 -6.59
C LEU A 46 -1.65 -3.16 -7.14
N PHE A 47 -2.72 -3.81 -7.56
CA PHE A 47 -3.95 -3.10 -7.93
C PHE A 47 -4.75 -2.84 -6.66
N ASP A 48 -4.94 -1.58 -6.29
CA ASP A 48 -5.80 -1.16 -5.17
C ASP A 48 -7.01 -0.39 -5.73
N LEU A 49 -8.17 -1.04 -5.66
CA LEU A 49 -9.42 -0.57 -6.24
C LEU A 49 -10.39 -0.19 -5.13
N ASN A 50 -10.96 1.00 -5.26
CA ASN A 50 -11.83 1.61 -4.28
C ASN A 50 -13.10 2.12 -4.95
N TYR A 51 -14.27 1.77 -4.40
CA TYR A 51 -15.57 2.21 -4.91
C TYR A 51 -16.44 2.80 -3.81
N GLY A 52 -16.88 4.05 -4.02
CA GLY A 52 -17.71 4.77 -3.08
C GLY A 52 -19.18 4.38 -3.17
N LEU A 53 -19.84 4.26 -2.02
CA LEU A 53 -21.28 4.14 -1.84
C LEU A 53 -21.73 5.16 -0.77
N PRO A 54 -23.03 5.38 -0.54
CA PRO A 54 -23.47 6.23 0.56
C PRO A 54 -22.95 5.74 1.92
N ASN A 55 -22.08 6.54 2.55
CA ASN A 55 -21.47 6.30 3.87
C ASN A 55 -20.58 5.04 3.99
N VAL A 56 -20.22 4.41 2.89
CA VAL A 56 -19.39 3.19 2.89
C VAL A 56 -18.52 3.12 1.65
N GLN A 57 -17.35 2.51 1.74
CA GLN A 57 -16.47 2.28 0.60
C GLN A 57 -16.06 0.81 0.53
N LEU A 58 -16.16 0.23 -0.66
CA LEU A 58 -15.67 -1.11 -0.96
C LEU A 58 -14.22 -1.03 -1.42
N LYS A 59 -13.37 -1.95 -0.95
CA LYS A 59 -11.97 -2.04 -1.32
C LYS A 59 -11.59 -3.44 -1.79
N LEU A 60 -10.77 -3.51 -2.85
CA LEU A 60 -10.19 -4.74 -3.39
C LEU A 60 -8.71 -4.51 -3.73
N GLU A 61 -7.83 -5.35 -3.16
CA GLU A 61 -6.40 -5.36 -3.48
C GLU A 61 -6.00 -6.68 -4.17
N ILE A 62 -5.23 -6.56 -5.26
CA ILE A 62 -4.76 -7.69 -6.07
C ILE A 62 -3.26 -7.49 -6.37
N PRO A 63 -2.35 -8.09 -5.59
CA PRO A 63 -0.92 -8.03 -5.86
C PRO A 63 -0.44 -9.12 -6.82
N ILE A 64 0.55 -8.78 -7.66
CA ILE A 64 1.51 -9.76 -8.17
C ILE A 64 2.68 -9.81 -7.19
N ALA A 65 2.76 -10.90 -6.42
CA ALA A 65 3.84 -11.13 -5.48
C ALA A 65 5.09 -11.64 -6.21
N ILE A 66 6.23 -11.02 -5.94
CA ILE A 66 7.54 -11.37 -6.50
C ILE A 66 8.52 -11.62 -5.35
N ALA A 67 9.23 -12.74 -5.40
CA ALA A 67 10.30 -13.06 -4.47
C ALA A 67 11.57 -13.42 -5.23
N HIS A 68 12.68 -12.78 -4.87
CA HIS A 68 14.01 -13.08 -5.39
C HIS A 68 14.96 -13.40 -4.24
N ASN A 69 15.68 -14.52 -4.36
CA ASN A 69 16.85 -14.80 -3.53
C ASN A 69 18.06 -14.99 -4.45
N ASP A 70 19.22 -14.46 -4.08
CA ASP A 70 20.42 -14.46 -4.94
C ASP A 70 20.85 -15.88 -5.38
N GLY A 71 20.55 -16.91 -4.58
CA GLY A 71 20.83 -18.32 -4.88
C GLY A 71 19.72 -19.09 -5.62
N ASP A 72 18.47 -18.61 -5.57
CA ASP A 72 17.30 -19.34 -6.08
C ASP A 72 16.62 -18.66 -7.28
N GLY A 73 17.09 -17.46 -7.65
CA GLY A 73 16.50 -16.64 -8.71
C GLY A 73 15.18 -15.99 -8.31
N THR A 74 14.42 -15.55 -9.31
CA THR A 74 13.15 -14.82 -9.13
C THR A 74 11.95 -15.73 -9.37
N ARG A 75 10.94 -15.64 -8.50
CA ARG A 75 9.61 -16.26 -8.65
C ARG A 75 8.55 -15.18 -8.58
N ALA A 76 7.47 -15.34 -9.33
CA ALA A 76 6.34 -14.43 -9.34
C ALA A 76 5.02 -15.21 -9.40
N GLY A 77 3.98 -14.70 -8.76
CA GLY A 77 2.65 -15.30 -8.74
C GLY A 77 1.60 -14.35 -8.20
N ALA A 78 0.35 -14.80 -8.13
CA ALA A 78 -0.68 -14.06 -7.41
C ALA A 78 -0.33 -14.02 -5.92
N GLY A 79 -0.34 -12.83 -5.33
CA GLY A 79 -0.23 -12.67 -3.88
C GLY A 79 -1.59 -12.80 -3.20
N ASP A 80 -1.63 -12.47 -1.91
CA ASP A 80 -2.86 -12.54 -1.12
C ASP A 80 -3.85 -11.46 -1.56
N LEU A 81 -5.09 -11.87 -1.82
CA LEU A 81 -6.18 -10.95 -2.12
C LEU A 81 -6.73 -10.36 -0.83
N LEU A 82 -6.98 -9.05 -0.81
CA LEU A 82 -7.66 -8.38 0.29
C LEU A 82 -8.97 -7.76 -0.19
N ILE A 83 -10.04 -8.01 0.57
CA ILE A 83 -11.36 -7.39 0.39
C ILE A 83 -11.70 -6.66 1.68
N GLY A 84 -12.12 -5.40 1.56
CA GLY A 84 -12.39 -4.54 2.71
C GLY A 84 -13.64 -3.69 2.55
N VAL A 85 -14.13 -3.23 3.70
CA VAL A 85 -15.18 -2.23 3.84
C VAL A 85 -14.66 -1.14 4.77
N LYS A 86 -14.70 0.12 4.33
CA LYS A 86 -14.43 1.31 5.15
C LYS A 86 -15.72 2.06 5.45
#